data_AF-A0A7X4BMU7-F1
#
_entry.id   AF-A0A7X4BMU7-F1
#
_cell.length_a   1.000
_cell.length_b   1.000
_cell.length_c   1.000
_cell.angle_alpha   90.00
_cell.angle_beta   90.00
_cell.angle_gamma   90.00
#
_symmetry.space_group_name_H-M   'P 1'
#
loop_
_entity.id
_entity.type
_entity.pdbx_description
1 polymer ?
#
loop_
_entity_poly.entity_id
_entity_poly.type
_entity_poly.pdbx_seq_one_letter_code
_entity_poly.pdbx_strand_id
1 'polypeptide(L)'
;MQNAKRRRNRKSPIYGKQILTILISVALCGVIAWAQKSSDENKKGITLADLGVTEAQKTQLEELWNLKRQKDIQAINDLKTLNRLAKDSLVEDAAIQETLDEFRSKRKEMRGRIAGIEEELIQVLPTRAQLHLTLMGVLDNGIPRRIKKTPTNKNTEEAAKPSPEQTQ
;
A
#
# COMPACT_ATOMS: atom_id res chain seq x y z
N MET A 1 -64.45 -45.55 -35.71
CA MET A 1 -63.26 -46.34 -35.34
C MET A 1 -62.23 -46.25 -36.48
N GLN A 2 -60.93 -46.24 -36.11
CA GLN A 2 -59.71 -46.21 -36.95
C GLN A 2 -59.30 -44.82 -37.48
N ASN A 3 -58.44 -44.07 -36.77
CA ASN A 3 -56.97 -44.15 -36.67
C ASN A 3 -56.20 -43.66 -37.91
N ALA A 4 -55.82 -42.38 -37.90
CA ALA A 4 -54.77 -41.83 -38.75
C ALA A 4 -53.55 -41.41 -37.92
N LYS A 5 -52.42 -42.02 -38.25
CA LYS A 5 -51.08 -41.88 -37.67
C LYS A 5 -50.40 -40.58 -38.14
N ARG A 6 -49.82 -39.87 -37.17
CA ARG A 6 -48.49 -39.19 -37.16
C ARG A 6 -48.17 -38.14 -38.23
N ARG A 7 -47.87 -36.93 -37.74
CA ARG A 7 -46.61 -36.23 -38.09
C ARG A 7 -45.90 -35.77 -36.82
N ARG A 8 -44.69 -36.31 -36.60
CA ARG A 8 -43.71 -35.81 -35.62
C ARG A 8 -43.02 -34.59 -36.22
N ASN A 9 -42.94 -33.50 -35.47
CA ASN A 9 -41.94 -32.47 -35.72
C ASN A 9 -40.86 -32.59 -34.63
N ARG A 10 -39.63 -32.89 -35.07
CA ARG A 10 -38.42 -32.96 -34.25
C ARG A 10 -38.10 -31.56 -33.72
N LYS A 11 -37.91 -31.42 -32.41
CA LYS A 11 -37.19 -30.29 -31.81
C LYS A 11 -35.77 -30.76 -31.46
N SER A 12 -34.78 -30.03 -31.97
CA SER A 12 -33.34 -30.19 -31.78
C SER A 12 -32.88 -29.70 -30.38
N PRO A 13 -31.67 -30.08 -29.93
CA PRO A 13 -31.29 -30.06 -28.52
C PRO A 13 -30.59 -28.75 -28.14
N ILE A 14 -31.28 -27.89 -27.38
CA ILE A 14 -30.72 -26.62 -26.88
C ILE A 14 -29.91 -26.84 -25.57
N TYR A 15 -30.10 -27.98 -24.89
CA TYR A 15 -29.53 -28.24 -23.57
C TYR A 15 -28.05 -28.66 -23.55
N GLY A 16 -27.51 -29.26 -24.62
CA GLY A 16 -26.14 -29.78 -24.61
C GLY A 16 -25.04 -28.69 -24.64
N LYS A 17 -25.34 -27.53 -25.24
CA LYS A 17 -24.37 -26.43 -25.36
C LYS A 17 -24.19 -25.64 -24.07
N GLN A 18 -25.22 -25.56 -23.23
CA GLN A 18 -25.17 -24.79 -21.98
C GLN A 18 -24.37 -25.50 -20.88
N ILE A 19 -24.38 -26.83 -20.85
CA ILE A 19 -23.65 -27.61 -19.84
C ILE A 19 -22.13 -27.53 -20.07
N LEU A 20 -21.70 -27.52 -21.34
CA LEU A 20 -20.28 -27.43 -21.70
C LEU A 20 -19.68 -26.07 -21.32
N THR A 21 -20.41 -24.97 -21.51
CA THR A 21 -19.95 -23.62 -21.13
C THR A 21 -19.84 -23.43 -19.62
N ILE A 22 -20.73 -24.05 -18.83
CA ILE A 22 -20.65 -24.00 -17.36
C ILE A 22 -19.42 -24.76 -16.86
N LEU A 23 -19.12 -25.93 -17.42
CA LEU A 23 -17.94 -26.70 -17.03
C LEU A 23 -16.61 -25.99 -17.34
N ILE A 24 -16.53 -25.26 -18.46
CA ILE A 24 -15.35 -24.46 -18.83
C ILE A 24 -15.16 -23.29 -17.85
N SER A 25 -16.25 -22.64 -17.42
CA SER A 25 -16.23 -21.55 -16.42
C SER A 25 -15.70 -22.02 -15.06
N VAL A 26 -16.17 -23.18 -14.57
CA VAL A 26 -15.74 -23.74 -13.28
C VAL A 26 -14.26 -24.17 -13.32
N ALA A 27 -13.79 -24.73 -14.43
CA ALA A 27 -12.39 -25.10 -14.61
C ALA A 27 -11.46 -23.86 -14.64
N LEU A 28 -11.86 -22.79 -15.35
CA LEU A 28 -11.10 -21.53 -15.37
C LEU A 28 -11.04 -20.87 -13.98
N CYS A 29 -12.15 -20.85 -13.24
CA CYS A 29 -12.17 -20.32 -11.87
C CYS A 29 -11.30 -21.15 -10.91
N GLY A 30 -11.28 -22.48 -11.04
CA GLY A 30 -10.45 -23.37 -10.23
C GLY A 30 -8.94 -23.14 -10.46
N VAL A 31 -8.51 -22.95 -11.72
CA VAL A 31 -7.11 -22.67 -12.07
C VAL A 31 -6.67 -21.29 -11.55
N ILE A 32 -7.55 -20.28 -11.61
CA ILE A 32 -7.26 -18.93 -11.08
C ILE A 32 -7.16 -18.95 -9.54
N ALA A 33 -8.04 -19.67 -8.86
CA ALA A 33 -7.98 -19.83 -7.40
C ALA A 33 -6.73 -20.59 -6.94
N TRP A 34 -6.29 -21.60 -7.70
CA TRP A 34 -5.08 -22.36 -7.38
C TRP A 34 -3.79 -21.56 -7.68
N ALA A 35 -3.78 -20.75 -8.75
CA ALA A 35 -2.70 -19.81 -9.04
C ALA A 35 -2.59 -18.66 -8.03
N GLN A 36 -3.72 -18.19 -7.48
CA GLN A 36 -3.71 -17.23 -6.38
C GLN A 36 -3.14 -17.85 -5.09
N LYS A 37 -3.47 -19.11 -4.80
CA LYS A 37 -2.95 -19.82 -3.61
C LYS A 37 -1.42 -20.05 -3.68
N SER A 38 -0.85 -20.35 -4.84
CA SER A 38 0.61 -20.48 -4.99
C SER A 38 1.34 -19.13 -5.02
N SER A 39 0.64 -18.04 -5.34
CA SER A 39 1.22 -16.69 -5.33
C SER A 39 1.22 -16.03 -3.95
N ASP A 40 0.41 -16.49 -3.00
CA ASP A 40 0.39 -15.95 -1.63
C ASP A 40 1.39 -16.62 -0.69
N GLU A 41 1.80 -17.87 -0.94
CA GLU A 41 2.88 -18.52 -0.16
C GLU A 41 4.26 -17.89 -0.40
N ASN A 42 4.46 -17.23 -1.55
CA ASN A 42 5.72 -16.59 -1.95
C ASN A 42 5.90 -15.14 -1.45
N LYS A 43 4.96 -14.60 -0.67
CA LYS A 43 5.08 -13.25 -0.07
C LYS A 43 5.59 -13.28 1.37
N LYS A 44 6.52 -14.17 1.72
CA LYS A 44 7.33 -13.96 2.92
C LYS A 44 8.29 -12.79 2.62
N GLY A 45 7.86 -11.59 2.98
CA GLY A 45 8.72 -10.41 2.94
C GLY A 45 9.95 -10.65 3.81
N ILE A 46 11.12 -10.25 3.31
CA ILE A 46 12.38 -10.31 4.05
C ILE A 46 12.23 -9.44 5.30
N THR A 47 12.40 -10.02 6.49
CA THR A 47 12.32 -9.29 7.76
C THR A 47 13.66 -8.62 8.07
N LEU A 48 13.67 -7.63 8.98
CA LEU A 48 14.91 -7.01 9.44
C LEU A 48 15.84 -8.04 10.13
N ALA A 49 15.26 -9.03 10.82
CA ALA A 49 16.02 -10.13 11.42
C ALA A 49 16.70 -11.00 10.34
N ASP A 50 16.01 -11.28 9.23
CA ASP A 50 16.58 -12.03 8.08
C ASP A 50 17.74 -11.27 7.41
N LEU A 51 17.82 -9.94 7.62
CA LEU A 51 18.89 -9.08 7.15
C LEU A 51 20.05 -8.94 8.14
N GLY A 52 19.98 -9.62 9.29
CA GLY A 52 20.99 -9.57 10.34
C GLY A 52 20.96 -8.29 11.16
N VAL A 53 19.83 -7.57 11.18
CA VAL A 53 19.65 -6.37 12.00
C VAL A 53 19.41 -6.79 13.45
N THR A 54 20.22 -6.28 14.38
CA THR A 54 20.05 -6.53 15.82
C THR A 54 18.92 -5.68 16.40
N GLU A 55 18.41 -6.05 17.59
CA GLU A 55 17.37 -5.23 18.26
C GLU A 55 17.87 -3.82 18.57
N ALA A 56 19.15 -3.63 18.93
CA ALA A 56 19.73 -2.30 19.15
C ALA A 56 19.73 -1.45 17.87
N GLN A 57 20.10 -2.04 16.73
CA GLN A 57 20.08 -1.36 15.43
C GLN A 57 18.66 -1.06 14.97
N LYS A 58 17.70 -1.91 15.32
CA LYS A 58 16.28 -1.70 15.03
C LYS A 58 15.74 -0.48 15.78
N THR A 59 16.11 -0.29 17.05
CA THR A 59 15.75 0.94 17.79
C THR A 59 16.29 2.20 17.12
N GLN A 60 17.55 2.17 16.67
CA GLN A 60 18.15 3.29 15.91
C GLN A 60 17.44 3.54 14.57
N LEU A 61 17.02 2.48 13.87
CA LEU A 61 16.22 2.59 12.64
C LEU A 61 14.83 3.17 12.89
N GLU A 62 14.17 2.80 13.99
CA GLU A 62 12.89 3.38 14.41
C GLU A 62 13.03 4.85 14.79
N GLU A 63 14.12 5.21 15.47
CA GLU A 63 14.44 6.61 15.77
C GLU A 63 14.66 7.43 14.49
N LEU A 64 15.48 6.92 13.57
CA LEU A 64 15.71 7.54 12.25
C LEU A 64 14.38 7.73 11.50
N TRP A 65 13.52 6.72 11.50
CA TRP A 65 12.20 6.77 10.89
C TRP A 65 11.32 7.88 11.50
N ASN A 66 11.28 7.94 12.84
CA ASN A 66 10.50 8.93 13.55
C ASN A 66 11.01 10.35 13.29
N LEU A 67 12.33 10.56 13.26
CA LEU A 67 12.94 11.84 12.92
C LEU A 67 12.61 12.26 11.48
N LYS A 68 12.72 11.35 10.51
CA LYS A 68 12.32 11.64 9.13
C LYS A 68 10.83 12.00 9.03
N ARG A 69 9.97 11.30 9.75
CA ARG A 69 8.54 11.61 9.81
C ARG A 69 8.26 12.98 10.44
N GLN A 70 8.95 13.31 11.54
CA GLN A 70 8.83 14.63 12.17
C GLN A 70 9.28 15.74 11.24
N LYS A 71 10.38 15.54 10.49
CA LYS A 71 10.88 16.47 9.47
C LYS A 71 9.80 16.82 8.45
N ASP A 72 9.10 15.81 7.96
CA ASP A 72 8.07 16.02 6.93
C ASP A 72 6.85 16.75 7.50
N ILE A 73 6.40 16.38 8.69
CA ILE A 73 5.28 17.05 9.37
C ILE A 73 5.63 18.53 9.61
N GLN A 74 6.84 18.79 10.12
CA GLN A 74 7.31 20.14 10.38
C GLN A 74 7.44 20.94 9.08
N ALA A 75 8.03 20.35 8.03
CA ALA A 75 8.15 21.02 6.74
C ALA A 75 6.77 21.41 6.15
N ILE A 76 5.75 20.57 6.29
CA ILE A 76 4.38 20.90 5.85
C ILE A 76 3.82 22.07 6.65
N ASN A 77 4.00 22.08 7.97
CA ASN A 77 3.49 23.15 8.82
C ASN A 77 4.22 24.47 8.55
N ASP A 78 5.54 24.45 8.43
CA ASP A 78 6.34 25.62 8.13
C ASP A 78 5.98 26.20 6.75
N LEU A 79 5.74 25.36 5.75
CA LEU A 79 5.28 25.81 4.43
C LEU A 79 3.91 26.50 4.49
N LYS A 80 3.00 26.08 5.38
CA LYS A 80 1.74 26.79 5.60
C LYS A 80 1.98 28.18 6.18
N THR A 81 2.89 28.30 7.14
CA THR A 81 3.28 29.59 7.73
C THR A 81 3.88 30.51 6.68
N LEU A 82 4.83 30.02 5.88
CA LEU A 82 5.45 30.78 4.79
C LEU A 82 4.42 31.19 3.73
N ASN A 83 3.46 30.32 3.38
CA ASN A 83 2.38 30.65 2.45
C ASN A 83 1.45 31.74 3.02
N ARG A 84 1.21 31.74 4.35
CA ARG A 84 0.46 32.83 4.99
C ARG A 84 1.20 34.15 4.87
N LEU A 85 2.50 34.18 5.17
CA LEU A 85 3.33 35.37 5.04
C LEU A 85 3.41 35.87 3.59
N ALA A 86 3.51 34.96 2.61
CA ALA A 86 3.53 35.32 1.19
C ALA A 86 2.22 35.94 0.70
N LYS A 87 1.10 35.72 1.40
CA LYS A 87 -0.22 36.29 1.06
C LYS A 87 -0.53 37.57 1.82
N ASP A 88 0.15 37.81 2.93
CA ASP A 88 -0.08 38.96 3.78
C ASP A 88 0.85 40.10 3.37
N SER A 89 0.32 41.05 2.59
CA SER A 89 1.07 42.20 2.08
C SER A 89 1.42 43.25 3.14
N LEU A 90 0.95 43.08 4.39
CA LEU A 90 1.19 44.01 5.48
C LEU A 90 2.35 43.58 6.39
N VAL A 91 2.92 42.40 6.15
CA VAL A 91 4.08 41.92 6.91
C VAL A 91 5.34 42.65 6.44
N GLU A 92 6.12 43.14 7.40
CA GLU A 92 7.41 43.79 7.13
C GLU A 92 8.45 42.77 6.63
N ASP A 93 9.29 43.20 5.68
CA ASP A 93 10.36 42.37 5.10
C ASP A 93 11.32 41.80 6.15
N ALA A 94 11.56 42.52 7.25
CA ALA A 94 12.39 42.05 8.36
C ALA A 94 11.80 40.80 9.03
N ALA A 95 10.48 40.78 9.27
CA ALA A 95 9.79 39.64 9.87
C ALA A 95 9.72 38.44 8.89
N ILE A 96 9.60 38.70 7.58
CA ILE A 96 9.69 37.67 6.54
C ILE A 96 11.08 37.05 6.54
N GLN A 97 12.13 37.87 6.58
CA GLN A 97 13.52 37.42 6.58
C GLN A 97 13.86 36.59 7.82
N GLU A 98 13.44 37.04 9.00
CA GLU A 98 13.62 36.31 10.26
C GLU A 98 12.95 34.93 10.20
N THR A 99 11.70 34.86 9.74
CA THR A 99 10.97 33.59 9.61
C THR A 99 11.64 32.65 8.60
N LEU A 100 12.16 33.18 7.49
CA LEU A 100 12.89 32.40 6.49
C LEU A 100 14.21 31.85 7.03
N ASP A 101 14.96 32.63 7.80
CA ASP A 101 16.23 32.21 8.36
C ASP A 101 16.03 31.17 9.47
N GLU A 102 15.00 31.33 10.31
CA GLU A 102 14.62 30.33 11.29
C GLU A 102 14.23 29.00 10.61
N PHE A 103 13.42 29.07 9.54
CA PHE A 103 13.05 27.89 8.75
C PHE A 103 14.27 27.18 8.14
N ARG A 104 15.19 27.94 7.54
CA ARG A 104 16.43 27.40 6.95
C ARG A 104 17.32 26.76 8.01
N SER A 105 17.45 27.40 9.17
CA SER A 105 18.24 26.90 10.30
C SER A 105 17.68 25.57 10.80
N LYS A 106 16.38 25.52 11.12
CA LYS A 106 15.69 24.29 11.55
C LYS A 106 15.85 23.15 10.54
N ARG A 107 15.71 23.45 9.24
CA ARG A 107 15.87 22.45 8.17
C ARG A 107 17.31 21.94 8.09
N LYS A 108 18.32 22.79 8.28
CA LYS A 108 19.73 22.40 8.26
C LYS A 108 20.07 21.50 9.45
N GLU A 109 19.61 21.88 10.64
CA GLU A 109 19.82 21.12 11.87
C GLU A 109 19.20 19.71 11.78
N MET A 110 17.93 19.62 11.36
CA MET A 110 17.27 18.32 11.19
C MET A 110 17.97 17.42 10.17
N ARG A 111 18.46 17.99 9.06
CA ARG A 111 19.25 17.22 8.08
C ARG A 111 20.55 16.72 8.68
N GLY A 112 21.25 17.54 9.47
CA GLY A 112 22.47 17.14 10.15
C GLY A 112 22.25 15.96 11.11
N ARG A 113 21.19 16.02 11.91
CA ARG A 113 20.84 14.92 12.84
C ARG A 113 20.51 13.62 12.10
N ILE A 114 19.73 13.69 11.03
CA ILE A 114 19.40 12.52 10.19
C ILE A 114 20.67 11.95 9.56
N ALA A 115 21.52 12.79 8.97
CA ALA A 115 22.75 12.34 8.34
C ALA A 115 23.70 11.67 9.32
N GLY A 116 23.82 12.19 10.56
CA GLY A 116 24.64 11.58 11.60
C GLY A 116 24.17 10.16 11.96
N ILE A 117 22.86 9.98 12.19
CA ILE A 117 22.29 8.66 12.51
C ILE A 117 22.39 7.70 11.30
N GLU A 118 22.21 8.20 10.07
CA GLU A 118 22.39 7.40 8.86
C GLU A 118 23.83 6.90 8.73
N GLU A 119 24.82 7.76 8.96
CA GLU A 119 26.23 7.41 8.87
C GLU A 119 26.63 6.38 9.95
N GLU A 120 26.16 6.56 11.18
CA GLU A 120 26.33 5.58 12.25
C GLU A 120 25.72 4.22 11.88
N LEU A 121 24.49 4.21 11.36
CA LEU A 121 23.83 2.98 10.92
C LEU A 121 24.56 2.31 9.75
N ILE A 122 25.08 3.06 8.78
CA ILE A 122 25.84 2.53 7.64
C ILE A 122 27.13 1.84 8.10
N GLN A 123 27.78 2.33 9.16
CA GLN A 123 29.01 1.71 9.67
C GLN A 123 28.75 0.37 10.37
N VAL A 124 27.59 0.20 11.00
CA VAL A 124 27.31 -0.97 11.86
C VAL A 124 26.39 -1.99 11.19
N LEU A 125 25.55 -1.59 10.23
CA LEU A 125 24.59 -2.49 9.57
C LEU A 125 25.27 -3.45 8.59
N PRO A 126 24.78 -4.70 8.46
CA PRO A 126 25.21 -5.60 7.40
C PRO A 126 24.94 -5.01 6.00
N THR A 127 25.85 -5.21 5.04
CA THR A 127 25.74 -4.66 3.67
C THR A 127 24.41 -5.01 2.99
N ARG A 128 23.89 -6.21 3.25
CA ARG A 128 22.58 -6.63 2.73
C ARG A 128 21.44 -5.82 3.34
N ALA A 129 21.48 -5.57 4.65
CA ALA A 129 20.51 -4.69 5.31
C ALA A 129 20.59 -3.26 4.74
N GLN A 130 21.81 -2.73 4.55
CA GLN A 130 22.02 -1.41 3.96
C GLN A 130 21.37 -1.29 2.58
N LEU A 131 21.57 -2.28 1.69
CA LEU A 131 20.94 -2.30 0.37
C LEU A 131 19.41 -2.27 0.47
N HIS A 132 18.82 -3.17 1.27
CA HIS A 132 17.37 -3.24 1.42
C HIS A 132 16.77 -1.97 2.03
N LEU A 133 17.41 -1.42 3.06
CA LEU A 133 16.98 -0.18 3.71
C LEU A 133 17.13 1.03 2.78
N THR A 134 18.16 1.07 1.95
CA THR A 134 18.35 2.10 0.91
C THR A 134 17.26 2.00 -0.15
N LEU A 135 16.96 0.79 -0.65
CA LEU A 135 15.87 0.57 -1.61
C LEU A 135 14.49 0.97 -1.05
N MET A 136 14.28 0.79 0.24
CA MET A 136 13.07 1.26 0.93
C MET A 136 13.05 2.77 1.20
N GLY A 137 14.16 3.48 0.96
CA GLY A 137 14.30 4.92 1.25
C GLY A 137 14.47 5.22 2.74
N VAL A 138 14.87 4.23 3.55
CA VAL A 138 15.14 4.40 4.99
C VAL A 138 16.54 4.97 5.22
N LEU A 139 17.54 4.55 4.44
CA LEU A 139 18.92 5.09 4.46
C LEU A 139 19.22 6.06 3.31
N ASP A 140 18.21 6.36 2.49
CA ASP A 140 18.31 7.43 1.51
C ASP A 140 17.65 8.67 2.13
N ASN A 141 18.23 9.85 1.94
CA ASN A 141 17.74 11.12 2.52
C ASN A 141 16.30 11.49 2.10
N GLY A 142 15.71 10.68 1.22
CA GLY A 142 14.31 10.67 0.86
C GLY A 142 13.38 10.15 1.96
N ILE A 143 12.09 10.33 1.71
CA ILE A 143 11.02 9.75 2.52
C ILE A 143 11.03 8.25 2.24
N PRO A 144 10.94 7.38 3.26
CA PRO A 144 10.76 5.96 3.04
C PRO A 144 9.60 5.75 2.07
N ARG A 145 9.86 5.04 0.97
CA ARG A 145 8.85 4.84 -0.06
C ARG A 145 7.67 4.17 0.60
N ARG A 146 6.51 4.83 0.59
CA ARG A 146 5.24 4.16 0.89
C ARG A 146 5.08 3.05 -0.13
N ILE A 147 5.44 1.83 0.25
CA ILE A 147 5.09 0.63 -0.50
C ILE A 147 3.56 0.65 -0.47
N LYS A 148 2.94 0.97 -1.63
CA LYS A 148 1.49 1.02 -1.73
C LYS A 148 0.99 -0.34 -1.27
N LYS A 149 0.32 -0.39 -0.11
CA LYS A 149 -0.43 -1.58 0.29
C LYS A 149 -1.35 -1.90 -0.89
N THR A 150 -1.19 -3.10 -1.45
CA THR A 150 -2.07 -3.61 -2.49
C THR A 150 -3.49 -3.41 -1.99
N PRO A 151 -4.39 -2.74 -2.75
CA PRO A 151 -5.73 -2.47 -2.29
C PRO A 151 -6.43 -3.81 -2.00
N THR A 152 -6.65 -4.09 -0.72
CA THR A 152 -7.56 -5.14 -0.29
C THR A 152 -8.95 -4.68 -0.70
N ASN A 153 -9.48 -5.20 -1.81
CA ASN A 153 -10.87 -5.01 -2.20
C ASN A 153 -11.77 -5.58 -1.09
N LYS A 154 -12.19 -4.72 -0.15
CA LYS A 154 -13.39 -4.94 0.66
C LYS A 154 -14.55 -4.38 -0.13
N ASN A 155 -15.29 -5.26 -0.82
CA ASN A 155 -16.63 -4.98 -1.31
C ASN A 155 -17.38 -6.31 -1.49
N THR A 156 -17.81 -6.91 -0.39
CA THR A 156 -18.98 -7.79 -0.40
C THR A 156 -19.62 -7.79 0.98
N GLU A 157 -20.35 -6.73 1.33
CA GLU A 157 -21.33 -6.76 2.40
C GLU A 157 -22.31 -5.60 2.19
N GLU A 158 -23.36 -5.84 1.40
CA GLU A 158 -24.69 -5.27 1.62
C GLU A 158 -25.69 -5.83 0.58
N ALA A 159 -26.51 -6.79 1.03
CA ALA A 159 -27.92 -6.90 0.64
C ALA A 159 -28.58 -8.00 1.50
N ALA A 160 -28.68 -7.75 2.81
CA ALA A 160 -29.67 -8.41 3.63
C ALA A 160 -31.00 -7.65 3.49
N LYS A 161 -31.99 -8.24 2.83
CA LYS A 161 -33.40 -8.02 3.16
C LYS A 161 -34.13 -9.38 3.15
N PRO A 162 -34.83 -9.72 4.26
CA PRO A 162 -35.62 -10.94 4.36
C PRO A 162 -37.06 -10.71 3.91
N SER A 163 -37.70 -11.75 3.36
CA SER A 163 -39.16 -11.86 3.28
C SER A 163 -39.58 -13.31 3.00
N PRO A 164 -40.81 -13.70 3.37
CA PRO A 164 -41.03 -14.80 4.31
C PRO A 164 -41.73 -16.01 3.68
N GLU A 165 -41.43 -17.19 4.22
CA GLU A 165 -42.19 -18.44 4.08
C GLU A 165 -42.03 -19.19 5.41
N GLN A 166 -42.99 -19.86 6.03
CA GLN A 166 -44.34 -20.27 5.67
C GLN A 166 -45.06 -20.65 7.00
N THR A 167 -46.38 -20.51 6.97
CA THR A 167 -47.35 -20.99 7.95
C THR A 167 -47.29 -22.51 8.10
N GLN A 168 -47.57 -23.00 9.32
CA GLN A 168 -47.91 -24.40 9.62
C GLN A 168 -49.17 -24.86 8.87
#